data_AF-E3RI96-F1
#
_entry.id   AF-E3RI96-F1
#
_cell.length_a   1.000
_cell.length_b   1.000
_cell.length_c   1.000
_cell.angle_alpha   90.00
_cell.angle_beta   90.00
_cell.angle_gamma   90.00
#
_symmetry.space_group_name_H-M   'P 1'
#
loop_
_entity.id
_entity.type
_entity.pdbx_description
1 polymer ?
#
loop_
_entity_poly.entity_id
_entity_poly.type
_entity_poly.pdbx_seq_one_letter_code
_entity_poly.pdbx_strand_id
1 'polypeptide(L)'
;MNAGEERISGVKRTRTDCGTATPPEDRPPKTAHHPKTEDSTTRAPNMDSTPFSFEAKIAMALQGQGNWQQLQGAPMAATAAAAASSGVAVSEVKYEEVEVEEDEDIEFDEDLVLAEDEISEPKAVEDVVDVARAEKLAKKVQRFNQVIARDAGDIVKTIDLNTIQPVQETVSWDQDPELLCCYNWQASTTTNTIFVPGEPAKWSPRPLPYSLERDSGYSFADYNYARRPRDPYSPMFAALRVMRPGYTFNDIDVLADRNNLRVLLEFAQGKTKGPLRLNLYLVHNTLVIVRKESRWWKRGNSDSYGLNFEKHFTRTPEDMQDATSHYRAIRYRMGPLNVVCRFEADAYDDGIMSDELPASEAEIASGGLANLPRFNYPAPITVLQKGHMIPTAQLVELKTQCHKPLNPTLVACQDQLWFGRTPLLITAPYSKDTGTVTRITRELAMERIKTWEEKNEESLRKLVTLLREFRNVLRQQPRERRSLVLVRETKGGPLVLRTMLENASGVD
;
A
#
# COMPACT_ATOMS: atom_id res chain seq x y z
N MET A 1 59.15 -37.88 -15.31
CA MET A 1 58.72 -39.29 -15.08
C MET A 1 57.24 -39.36 -15.40
N ASN A 2 56.81 -40.34 -16.19
CA ASN A 2 55.43 -40.82 -16.53
C ASN A 2 54.34 -39.73 -16.82
N ALA A 3 53.76 -39.56 -18.03
CA ALA A 3 53.07 -40.46 -18.98
C ALA A 3 51.59 -40.74 -18.62
N GLY A 4 50.60 -40.84 -19.55
CA GLY A 4 50.54 -40.59 -21.01
C GLY A 4 49.68 -39.35 -21.38
N GLU A 5 49.33 -38.98 -22.63
CA GLU A 5 48.96 -39.73 -23.86
C GLU A 5 47.64 -40.53 -23.70
N GLU A 6 46.67 -40.55 -24.65
CA GLU A 6 46.73 -40.39 -26.13
C GLU A 6 45.76 -39.32 -26.75
N ARG A 7 45.34 -39.50 -28.03
CA ARG A 7 44.87 -38.47 -28.99
C ARG A 7 43.95 -39.05 -30.10
N ILE A 8 43.16 -38.17 -30.76
CA ILE A 8 42.78 -38.18 -32.21
C ILE A 8 41.62 -39.11 -32.74
N SER A 9 40.48 -38.46 -33.06
CA SER A 9 39.60 -38.59 -34.28
C SER A 9 38.83 -39.89 -34.63
N GLY A 10 37.84 -39.79 -35.57
CA GLY A 10 37.25 -40.98 -36.21
C GLY A 10 35.93 -40.85 -37.01
N VAL A 11 35.80 -39.92 -37.97
CA VAL A 11 34.57 -39.73 -38.81
C VAL A 11 34.20 -40.93 -39.70
N LYS A 12 32.91 -41.31 -39.81
CA LYS A 12 32.24 -41.64 -41.11
C LYS A 12 30.70 -41.78 -41.09
N ARG A 13 30.10 -41.62 -42.29
CA ARG A 13 28.69 -41.87 -42.65
C ARG A 13 28.56 -43.20 -43.40
N THR A 14 27.37 -43.79 -43.43
CA THR A 14 26.86 -44.64 -44.53
C THR A 14 25.36 -44.41 -44.78
N ARG A 15 24.89 -44.70 -46.00
CA ARG A 15 23.51 -44.59 -46.50
C ARG A 15 23.31 -45.62 -47.59
N THR A 16 22.17 -46.32 -47.60
CA THR A 16 21.68 -47.26 -48.63
C THR A 16 20.20 -47.59 -48.38
N ASP A 17 19.40 -48.10 -49.32
CA ASP A 17 18.93 -47.52 -50.60
C ASP A 17 17.77 -48.39 -51.15
N CYS A 18 17.19 -48.02 -52.32
CA CYS A 18 16.11 -48.71 -53.08
C CYS A 18 14.68 -48.68 -52.48
N GLY A 19 13.59 -48.55 -53.27
CA GLY A 19 13.50 -48.12 -54.69
C GLY A 19 12.19 -48.52 -55.42
N THR A 20 11.70 -47.65 -56.34
CA THR A 20 10.73 -47.91 -57.46
C THR A 20 9.28 -48.33 -57.10
N ALA A 21 8.19 -48.10 -57.87
CA ALA A 21 7.96 -47.59 -59.25
C ALA A 21 6.59 -46.82 -59.39
N THR A 22 6.18 -46.44 -60.62
CA THR A 22 4.95 -45.70 -61.02
C THR A 22 4.41 -46.18 -62.39
N PRO A 23 3.29 -45.68 -62.99
CA PRO A 23 2.20 -44.80 -62.51
C PRO A 23 0.86 -45.60 -62.35
N PRO A 24 -0.23 -45.60 -63.19
CA PRO A 24 -0.62 -44.89 -64.43
C PRO A 24 -1.70 -43.78 -64.23
N GLU A 25 -2.83 -43.80 -64.95
CA GLU A 25 -3.84 -42.71 -65.11
C GLU A 25 -5.31 -43.21 -65.13
N ASP A 26 -6.29 -42.33 -64.83
CA ASP A 26 -7.43 -41.99 -65.75
C ASP A 26 -8.22 -40.70 -65.32
N ARG A 27 -9.18 -40.23 -66.14
CA ARG A 27 -10.02 -38.99 -66.01
C ARG A 27 -11.47 -39.26 -66.51
N PRO A 28 -12.44 -38.31 -66.70
CA PRO A 28 -12.69 -36.93 -66.22
C PRO A 28 -14.07 -36.87 -65.46
N PRO A 29 -15.12 -36.01 -65.68
CA PRO A 29 -15.26 -34.61 -66.16
C PRO A 29 -16.23 -33.65 -65.39
N LYS A 30 -15.84 -32.36 -65.30
CA LYS A 30 -16.63 -31.11 -65.55
C LYS A 30 -18.05 -30.87 -64.95
N THR A 31 -18.18 -29.76 -64.20
CA THR A 31 -18.96 -28.51 -64.50
C THR A 31 -18.40 -27.39 -63.59
N ALA A 32 -18.21 -26.10 -63.90
CA ALA A 32 -18.62 -25.12 -64.91
C ALA A 32 -19.50 -23.99 -64.30
N HIS A 33 -18.89 -22.86 -63.88
CA HIS A 33 -19.36 -21.49 -64.20
C HIS A 33 -18.42 -20.37 -63.69
N HIS A 34 -18.38 -19.28 -64.47
CA HIS A 34 -17.88 -17.92 -64.17
C HIS A 34 -19.07 -16.95 -64.40
N PRO A 35 -19.00 -15.65 -64.04
CA PRO A 35 -18.15 -14.96 -63.05
C PRO A 35 -18.97 -14.01 -62.13
N LYS A 36 -18.32 -13.27 -61.23
CA LYS A 36 -18.51 -11.80 -61.07
C LYS A 36 -17.58 -11.18 -60.02
N THR A 37 -17.16 -9.95 -60.27
CA THR A 37 -16.51 -9.04 -59.31
C THR A 37 -17.49 -7.93 -58.93
N GLU A 38 -17.63 -7.61 -57.66
CA GLU A 38 -18.17 -6.34 -57.18
C GLU A 38 -17.52 -6.01 -55.82
N ASP A 39 -17.28 -4.73 -55.57
CA ASP A 39 -16.40 -4.26 -54.49
C ASP A 39 -17.20 -3.97 -53.20
N SER A 40 -16.62 -4.29 -52.04
CA SER A 40 -17.27 -4.10 -50.74
C SER A 40 -16.24 -4.11 -49.60
N THR A 41 -15.82 -2.93 -49.17
CA THR A 41 -14.85 -2.73 -48.09
C THR A 41 -15.44 -3.06 -46.71
N THR A 42 -15.31 -4.31 -46.26
CA THR A 42 -15.57 -4.69 -44.86
C THR A 42 -14.38 -4.34 -43.96
N ARG A 43 -14.49 -3.21 -43.28
CA ARG A 43 -13.53 -2.73 -42.27
C ARG A 43 -13.48 -3.73 -41.10
N ALA A 44 -12.29 -4.30 -40.83
CA ALA A 44 -12.08 -5.16 -39.68
C ALA A 44 -12.36 -4.38 -38.36
N PRO A 45 -12.88 -5.05 -37.30
CA PRO A 45 -13.14 -4.39 -36.03
C PRO A 45 -11.83 -3.96 -35.36
N ASN A 46 -11.80 -2.75 -34.81
CA ASN A 46 -10.75 -2.36 -33.88
C ASN A 46 -10.77 -3.31 -32.67
N MET A 47 -9.61 -3.81 -32.25
CA MET A 47 -9.45 -4.34 -30.90
C MET A 47 -9.35 -3.17 -29.93
N ASP A 48 -10.28 -3.08 -28.98
CA ASP A 48 -10.22 -2.07 -27.93
C ASP A 48 -8.98 -2.26 -27.05
N SER A 49 -8.11 -1.25 -27.03
CA SER A 49 -6.96 -1.18 -26.12
C SER A 49 -7.40 -0.81 -24.71
N THR A 50 -8.22 -1.66 -24.09
CA THR A 50 -8.64 -1.48 -22.69
C THR A 50 -7.44 -1.61 -21.75
N PRO A 51 -7.22 -0.67 -20.82
CA PRO A 51 -6.12 -0.78 -19.87
C PRO A 51 -6.41 -1.89 -18.84
N PHE A 52 -5.45 -2.80 -18.63
CA PHE A 52 -5.58 -3.92 -17.69
C PHE A 52 -6.15 -3.50 -16.32
N SER A 53 -7.03 -4.32 -15.76
CA SER A 53 -7.63 -4.08 -14.44
C SER A 53 -6.58 -4.11 -13.31
N PHE A 54 -6.98 -3.68 -12.11
CA PHE A 54 -6.10 -3.69 -10.93
C PHE A 54 -5.76 -5.13 -10.50
N GLU A 55 -6.74 -6.02 -10.56
CA GLU A 55 -6.63 -7.45 -10.30
C GLU A 55 -5.66 -8.13 -11.26
N ALA A 56 -5.74 -7.79 -12.56
CA ALA A 56 -4.81 -8.28 -13.57
C ALA A 56 -3.38 -7.80 -13.32
N LYS A 57 -3.19 -6.52 -12.95
CA LYS A 57 -1.87 -5.95 -12.61
C LYS A 57 -1.25 -6.61 -11.38
N ILE A 58 -2.03 -6.85 -10.33
CA ILE A 58 -1.51 -7.59 -9.16
C ILE A 58 -1.20 -9.04 -9.56
N ALA A 59 -2.08 -9.74 -10.26
CA ALA A 59 -1.86 -11.14 -10.68
C ALA A 59 -0.53 -11.29 -11.46
N MET A 60 -0.27 -10.41 -12.42
CA MET A 60 1.00 -10.37 -13.16
C MET A 60 2.20 -10.09 -12.25
N ALA A 61 2.05 -9.21 -11.25
CA ALA A 61 3.11 -8.93 -10.27
C ALA A 61 3.39 -10.13 -9.34
N LEU A 62 2.36 -10.87 -8.90
CA LEU A 62 2.53 -12.03 -8.00
C LEU A 62 3.21 -13.23 -8.69
N GLN A 63 3.11 -13.31 -10.02
CA GLN A 63 3.68 -14.39 -10.84
C GLN A 63 5.13 -14.16 -11.29
N GLY A 64 5.70 -12.96 -11.08
CA GLY A 64 7.11 -12.66 -11.34
C GLY A 64 7.56 -12.62 -12.81
N GLN A 65 6.67 -12.85 -13.79
CA GLN A 65 7.04 -12.87 -15.21
C GLN A 65 7.23 -11.46 -15.78
N GLY A 66 8.43 -11.19 -16.30
CA GLY A 66 8.73 -9.99 -17.08
C GLY A 66 8.32 -10.10 -18.55
N ASN A 67 8.45 -8.96 -19.26
CA ASN A 67 8.39 -8.85 -20.73
C ASN A 67 6.99 -8.94 -21.41
N TRP A 68 5.93 -8.40 -20.80
CA TRP A 68 4.61 -8.24 -21.42
C TRP A 68 4.57 -7.28 -22.63
N GLN A 69 5.62 -6.46 -22.83
CA GLN A 69 5.63 -5.33 -23.77
C GLN A 69 5.68 -5.73 -25.26
N GLN A 70 6.03 -6.98 -25.58
CA GLN A 70 6.05 -7.48 -26.96
C GLN A 70 4.65 -7.57 -27.61
N LEU A 71 3.57 -7.42 -26.83
CA LEU A 71 2.18 -7.41 -27.31
C LEU A 71 1.62 -6.00 -27.61
N GLN A 72 2.42 -4.93 -27.51
CA GLN A 72 1.95 -3.55 -27.72
C GLN A 72 2.87 -2.69 -28.62
N GLY A 73 3.75 -3.29 -29.42
CA GLY A 73 4.81 -2.55 -30.14
C GLY A 73 5.06 -2.99 -31.59
N ALA A 74 4.23 -2.53 -32.53
CA ALA A 74 4.59 -2.40 -33.95
C ALA A 74 4.48 -0.91 -34.34
N PRO A 75 5.52 -0.29 -34.93
CA PRO A 75 5.57 1.17 -35.04
C PRO A 75 4.80 1.70 -36.25
N MET A 76 3.91 2.69 -36.03
CA MET A 76 3.36 3.52 -37.09
C MET A 76 4.09 4.87 -37.14
N ALA A 77 5.11 4.96 -38.00
CA ALA A 77 5.93 6.15 -38.15
C ALA A 77 5.58 6.91 -39.45
N ALA A 78 4.43 7.61 -39.47
CA ALA A 78 4.12 8.63 -40.49
C ALA A 78 2.97 9.57 -40.04
N THR A 79 3.10 10.86 -40.37
CA THR A 79 2.16 12.01 -40.31
C THR A 79 2.34 13.03 -39.18
N ALA A 80 3.39 13.85 -39.31
CA ALA A 80 3.61 15.08 -38.53
C ALA A 80 4.01 16.26 -39.44
N ALA A 81 3.21 16.55 -40.47
CA ALA A 81 3.55 17.53 -41.50
C ALA A 81 2.36 18.16 -42.28
N ALA A 82 1.28 18.61 -41.61
CA ALA A 82 0.22 19.41 -42.24
C ALA A 82 -0.74 20.11 -41.24
N ALA A 83 -0.31 21.12 -40.47
CA ALA A 83 -1.21 21.92 -39.61
C ALA A 83 -0.64 23.32 -39.23
N ALA A 84 -0.07 24.07 -40.18
CA ALA A 84 0.65 25.32 -39.89
C ALA A 84 0.21 26.51 -40.76
N SER A 85 -1.08 26.83 -40.83
CA SER A 85 -1.57 28.08 -41.45
C SER A 85 -3.06 28.40 -41.18
N SER A 86 -3.37 29.06 -40.06
CA SER A 86 -4.58 29.91 -39.92
C SER A 86 -4.50 30.74 -38.64
N GLY A 87 -4.23 32.04 -38.75
CA GLY A 87 -4.26 32.96 -37.61
C GLY A 87 -5.67 33.53 -37.40
N VAL A 88 -6.16 33.47 -36.16
CA VAL A 88 -7.35 34.19 -35.68
C VAL A 88 -6.99 34.84 -34.34
N ALA A 89 -7.60 35.98 -34.02
CA ALA A 89 -7.14 36.88 -32.97
C ALA A 89 -7.28 36.33 -31.54
N VAL A 90 -6.40 36.80 -30.65
CA VAL A 90 -6.50 36.60 -29.20
C VAL A 90 -7.58 37.52 -28.64
N SER A 91 -8.55 36.96 -27.93
CA SER A 91 -9.47 37.68 -27.05
C SER A 91 -9.12 37.39 -25.59
N GLU A 92 -8.96 38.42 -24.77
CA GLU A 92 -8.72 38.26 -23.34
C GLU A 92 -9.90 37.55 -22.66
N VAL A 93 -9.61 36.43 -21.99
CA VAL A 93 -10.55 35.80 -21.06
C VAL A 93 -10.14 36.25 -19.66
N LYS A 94 -10.99 37.04 -19.00
CA LYS A 94 -10.85 37.30 -17.57
C LYS A 94 -10.96 35.97 -16.83
N TYR A 95 -9.98 35.68 -15.98
CA TYR A 95 -10.19 34.78 -14.86
C TYR A 95 -10.97 35.56 -13.79
N GLU A 96 -12.16 35.10 -13.44
CA GLU A 96 -12.81 35.51 -12.20
C GLU A 96 -12.14 34.73 -11.06
N GLU A 97 -11.80 35.44 -9.98
CA GLU A 97 -11.24 34.82 -8.78
C GLU A 97 -12.34 34.04 -8.07
N VAL A 98 -12.31 32.70 -8.20
CA VAL A 98 -13.14 31.81 -7.38
C VAL A 98 -12.50 31.76 -6.00
N GLU A 99 -13.10 32.45 -5.04
CA GLU A 99 -12.72 32.36 -3.64
C GLU A 99 -12.87 30.90 -3.17
N VAL A 100 -11.73 30.28 -2.81
CA VAL A 100 -11.69 28.93 -2.26
C VAL A 100 -11.86 29.04 -0.75
N GLU A 101 -13.09 28.85 -0.25
CA GLU A 101 -13.39 28.89 1.18
C GLU A 101 -12.48 27.93 1.99
N GLU A 102 -12.04 28.39 3.16
CA GLU A 102 -11.02 27.71 3.97
C GLU A 102 -11.59 26.46 4.67
N ASP A 103 -11.34 25.28 4.09
CA ASP A 103 -11.95 24.02 4.51
C ASP A 103 -11.29 23.40 5.76
N GLU A 104 -12.03 23.35 6.87
CA GLU A 104 -11.54 22.87 8.17
C GLU A 104 -11.46 21.34 8.34
N ASP A 105 -10.75 20.93 9.40
CA ASP A 105 -10.26 19.57 9.59
C ASP A 105 -11.27 18.43 9.70
N ILE A 106 -10.80 17.27 9.24
CA ILE A 106 -11.40 15.96 9.45
C ILE A 106 -10.37 15.04 10.11
N GLU A 107 -10.06 15.31 11.37
CA GLU A 107 -9.67 14.24 12.28
C GLU A 107 -10.93 13.57 12.89
N PHE A 108 -10.73 12.43 13.51
CA PHE A 108 -11.65 11.84 14.48
C PHE A 108 -10.82 11.63 15.74
N ASP A 109 -10.97 12.57 16.67
CA ASP A 109 -10.07 12.79 17.81
C ASP A 109 -9.80 11.50 18.60
N GLU A 110 -8.51 11.21 18.86
CA GLU A 110 -8.10 10.02 19.61
C GLU A 110 -7.97 10.25 21.13
N ASP A 111 -8.08 11.49 21.63
CA ASP A 111 -7.72 11.88 23.02
C ASP A 111 -8.77 12.77 23.75
N LEU A 112 -9.90 13.13 23.12
CA LEU A 112 -11.01 13.87 23.77
C LEU A 112 -12.14 12.98 24.35
N VAL A 113 -11.91 12.44 25.55
CA VAL A 113 -12.96 12.15 26.55
C VAL A 113 -12.42 12.51 27.95
N LEU A 114 -13.29 13.08 28.80
CA LEU A 114 -13.16 13.46 30.23
C LEU A 114 -13.12 14.97 30.51
N ALA A 115 -14.31 15.56 30.65
CA ALA A 115 -14.63 16.67 31.54
C ALA A 115 -16.13 16.62 31.86
N GLU A 116 -16.51 16.84 33.12
CA GLU A 116 -17.90 16.98 33.58
C GLU A 116 -18.04 18.33 34.31
N ASP A 117 -19.29 18.82 34.32
CA ASP A 117 -19.91 19.85 35.18
C ASP A 117 -19.56 21.37 35.07
N GLU A 118 -20.66 22.10 34.76
CA GLU A 118 -21.13 23.43 35.20
C GLU A 118 -20.22 24.69 35.20
N ILE A 119 -20.69 25.72 34.46
CA ILE A 119 -21.25 26.99 35.00
C ILE A 119 -21.97 27.75 33.85
N SER A 120 -22.84 28.73 34.17
CA SER A 120 -23.98 29.14 33.34
C SER A 120 -23.83 30.35 32.38
N GLU A 121 -24.33 30.18 31.15
CA GLU A 121 -24.89 31.18 30.20
C GLU A 121 -23.96 32.22 29.53
N PRO A 122 -24.29 32.75 28.32
CA PRO A 122 -25.61 32.78 27.66
C PRO A 122 -25.79 31.91 26.39
N LYS A 123 -26.95 31.24 26.32
CA LYS A 123 -27.34 30.22 25.33
C LYS A 123 -27.20 30.62 23.84
N ALA A 124 -27.44 31.88 23.50
CA ALA A 124 -27.61 32.31 22.11
C ALA A 124 -26.36 32.15 21.21
N VAL A 125 -25.18 31.95 21.79
CA VAL A 125 -23.94 31.65 21.04
C VAL A 125 -23.73 30.15 20.92
N GLU A 126 -24.05 29.38 21.96
CA GLU A 126 -23.94 27.92 21.98
C GLU A 126 -24.90 27.28 20.95
N ASP A 127 -26.16 27.71 20.91
CA ASP A 127 -27.17 27.21 19.96
C ASP A 127 -26.70 27.34 18.48
N VAL A 128 -26.03 28.44 18.13
CA VAL A 128 -25.53 28.68 16.76
C VAL A 128 -24.30 27.82 16.46
N VAL A 129 -23.38 27.68 17.43
CA VAL A 129 -22.19 26.84 17.28
C VAL A 129 -22.57 25.37 17.16
N ASP A 130 -23.51 24.87 17.97
CA ASP A 130 -23.94 23.46 17.89
C ASP A 130 -24.79 23.17 16.65
N VAL A 131 -25.60 24.12 16.13
CA VAL A 131 -26.24 23.94 14.80
C VAL A 131 -25.20 23.85 13.68
N ALA A 132 -24.19 24.74 13.66
CA ALA A 132 -23.12 24.68 12.67
C ALA A 132 -22.29 23.38 12.79
N ARG A 133 -22.03 22.93 14.02
CA ARG A 133 -21.35 21.66 14.33
C ARG A 133 -22.17 20.45 13.91
N ALA A 134 -23.47 20.46 14.14
CA ALA A 134 -24.40 19.42 13.70
C ALA A 134 -24.51 19.35 12.18
N GLU A 135 -24.55 20.49 11.48
CA GLU A 135 -24.48 20.53 10.02
C GLU A 135 -23.14 19.99 9.49
N LYS A 136 -22.01 20.42 10.08
CA LYS A 136 -20.67 19.94 9.71
C LYS A 136 -20.57 18.42 9.92
N LEU A 137 -21.16 17.89 11.00
CA LEU A 137 -21.27 16.45 11.26
C LEU A 137 -22.19 15.74 10.27
N ALA A 138 -23.36 16.30 9.94
CA ALA A 138 -24.29 15.73 8.96
C ALA A 138 -23.68 15.68 7.55
N LYS A 139 -23.02 16.76 7.12
CA LYS A 139 -22.25 16.84 5.86
C LYS A 139 -21.09 15.82 5.86
N LYS A 140 -20.40 15.62 6.99
CA LYS A 140 -19.35 14.60 7.18
C LYS A 140 -19.90 13.17 7.06
N VAL A 141 -21.04 12.87 7.69
CA VAL A 141 -21.75 11.57 7.59
C VAL A 141 -22.27 11.33 6.18
N GLN A 142 -22.89 12.32 5.53
CA GLN A 142 -23.40 12.20 4.15
C GLN A 142 -22.28 11.90 3.15
N ARG A 143 -21.16 12.65 3.22
CA ARG A 143 -19.96 12.40 2.42
C ARG A 143 -19.37 11.01 2.70
N PHE A 144 -19.37 10.54 3.96
CA PHE A 144 -18.89 9.19 4.28
C PHE A 144 -19.82 8.09 3.73
N ASN A 145 -21.15 8.26 3.82
CA ASN A 145 -22.12 7.31 3.29
C ASN A 145 -22.03 7.18 1.75
N GLN A 146 -21.71 8.26 1.05
CA GLN A 146 -21.37 8.21 -0.39
C GLN A 146 -20.12 7.34 -0.65
N VAL A 147 -19.11 7.40 0.21
CA VAL A 147 -17.88 6.57 0.11
C VAL A 147 -18.16 5.11 0.46
N ILE A 148 -19.05 4.82 1.41
CA ILE A 148 -19.56 3.45 1.70
C ILE A 148 -20.28 2.89 0.47
N ALA A 149 -21.24 3.62 -0.09
CA ALA A 149 -22.10 3.13 -1.16
C ALA A 149 -21.41 3.04 -2.53
N ARG A 150 -20.37 3.85 -2.77
CA ARG A 150 -19.60 3.86 -4.03
C ARG A 150 -19.13 2.47 -4.43
N ASP A 151 -19.34 2.05 -5.68
CA ASP A 151 -18.83 0.79 -6.23
C ASP A 151 -19.23 -0.48 -5.41
N ALA A 152 -20.26 -0.40 -4.54
CA ALA A 152 -20.62 -1.42 -3.56
C ALA A 152 -22.08 -1.87 -3.73
N GLY A 153 -22.27 -3.10 -4.22
CA GLY A 153 -23.58 -3.64 -4.58
C GLY A 153 -24.25 -4.47 -3.48
N ASP A 154 -24.83 -5.58 -3.91
CA ASP A 154 -25.59 -6.54 -3.09
C ASP A 154 -24.76 -7.11 -1.94
N ILE A 155 -25.43 -7.39 -0.82
CA ILE A 155 -24.80 -8.01 0.35
C ILE A 155 -24.55 -9.49 0.06
N VAL A 156 -23.26 -9.88 0.13
CA VAL A 156 -22.80 -11.27 0.01
C VAL A 156 -22.79 -11.95 1.37
N LYS A 157 -22.36 -11.24 2.43
CA LYS A 157 -22.38 -11.76 3.81
C LYS A 157 -22.32 -10.65 4.86
N THR A 158 -23.08 -10.80 5.94
CA THR A 158 -22.92 -10.04 7.19
C THR A 158 -22.12 -10.87 8.19
N ILE A 159 -21.24 -10.22 8.96
CA ILE A 159 -20.38 -10.83 9.97
C ILE A 159 -20.47 -9.99 11.25
N ASP A 160 -21.27 -10.48 12.21
CA ASP A 160 -21.38 -9.91 13.55
C ASP A 160 -20.22 -10.37 14.45
N LEU A 161 -19.69 -9.48 15.29
CA LEU A 161 -18.55 -9.77 16.17
C LEU A 161 -18.76 -11.03 17.02
N ASN A 162 -19.96 -11.22 17.55
CA ASN A 162 -20.32 -12.35 18.41
C ASN A 162 -20.31 -13.71 17.68
N THR A 163 -20.28 -13.73 16.34
CA THR A 163 -20.15 -14.96 15.55
C THR A 163 -18.71 -15.41 15.37
N ILE A 164 -17.73 -14.51 15.55
CA ILE A 164 -16.31 -14.79 15.29
C ILE A 164 -15.71 -15.57 16.46
N GLN A 165 -15.58 -16.88 16.27
CA GLN A 165 -14.81 -17.74 17.16
C GLN A 165 -13.30 -17.55 16.88
N PRO A 166 -12.44 -17.49 17.91
CA PRO A 166 -10.98 -17.49 17.70
C PRO A 166 -10.53 -18.82 17.06
N VAL A 167 -9.49 -18.77 16.23
CA VAL A 167 -8.79 -20.00 15.79
C VAL A 167 -8.18 -20.76 16.98
N GLN A 168 -7.80 -22.03 16.82
CA GLN A 168 -7.22 -22.81 17.92
C GLN A 168 -5.73 -22.48 18.13
N GLU A 169 -5.05 -22.13 17.05
CA GLU A 169 -3.64 -21.79 16.98
C GLU A 169 -3.35 -20.45 17.69
N THR A 170 -2.35 -20.40 18.57
CA THR A 170 -1.88 -19.17 19.20
C THR A 170 -1.35 -18.17 18.16
N VAL A 171 -1.49 -16.87 18.44
CA VAL A 171 -1.00 -15.79 17.58
C VAL A 171 -0.02 -14.94 18.37
N SER A 172 1.27 -15.04 18.01
CA SER A 172 2.39 -14.46 18.76
C SER A 172 3.38 -13.68 17.87
N TRP A 173 4.32 -13.00 18.51
CA TRP A 173 5.60 -12.59 17.94
C TRP A 173 6.72 -13.41 18.61
N ASP A 174 6.94 -14.60 18.06
CA ASP A 174 7.93 -15.60 18.50
C ASP A 174 9.15 -15.72 17.57
N GLN A 175 9.09 -15.11 16.37
CA GLN A 175 10.09 -15.19 15.32
C GLN A 175 10.32 -13.83 14.66
N ASP A 176 11.54 -13.59 14.18
CA ASP A 176 11.89 -12.41 13.41
C ASP A 176 11.15 -12.37 12.05
N PRO A 177 10.77 -11.16 11.55
CA PRO A 177 10.17 -11.02 10.24
C PRO A 177 11.17 -11.31 9.10
N GLU A 178 10.68 -11.91 8.02
CA GLU A 178 11.36 -11.87 6.72
C GLU A 178 11.07 -10.50 6.08
N LEU A 179 12.07 -9.62 6.01
CA LEU A 179 11.97 -8.42 5.16
C LEU A 179 11.84 -8.87 3.69
N LEU A 180 10.93 -8.23 2.95
CA LEU A 180 10.76 -8.48 1.51
C LEU A 180 11.27 -7.29 0.69
N CYS A 181 10.92 -6.07 1.08
CA CYS A 181 11.48 -4.86 0.50
C CYS A 181 11.26 -3.64 1.40
N CYS A 182 12.06 -2.60 1.20
CA CYS A 182 11.82 -1.27 1.73
C CYS A 182 12.09 -0.20 0.66
N TYR A 183 11.49 0.98 0.85
CA TYR A 183 11.64 2.12 -0.07
C TYR A 183 11.16 3.44 0.56
N ASN A 184 11.67 4.57 0.06
CA ASN A 184 11.06 5.89 0.29
C ASN A 184 10.44 6.39 -1.02
N TRP A 185 9.49 7.34 -0.94
CA TRP A 185 9.14 8.16 -2.12
C TRP A 185 10.08 9.37 -2.23
N GLN A 186 10.31 9.86 -3.44
CA GLN A 186 10.96 11.14 -3.67
C GLN A 186 9.97 12.29 -3.39
N ALA A 187 10.39 13.33 -2.68
CA ALA A 187 9.58 14.49 -2.32
C ALA A 187 8.96 15.20 -3.53
N SER A 188 9.67 15.23 -4.67
CA SER A 188 9.15 15.72 -5.95
C SER A 188 7.77 15.13 -6.28
N THR A 189 6.78 16.00 -6.46
CA THR A 189 5.39 15.64 -6.78
C THR A 189 5.14 15.42 -8.27
N THR A 190 6.05 15.89 -9.14
CA THR A 190 5.94 15.76 -10.60
C THR A 190 6.35 14.39 -11.13
N THR A 191 7.02 13.58 -10.30
CA THR A 191 7.58 12.28 -10.68
C THR A 191 7.15 11.18 -9.72
N ASN A 192 6.73 10.03 -10.27
CA ASN A 192 6.51 8.82 -9.49
C ASN A 192 7.84 8.08 -9.25
N THR A 193 8.73 8.67 -8.44
CA THR A 193 10.05 8.11 -8.13
C THR A 193 10.08 7.54 -6.71
N ILE A 194 10.66 6.35 -6.55
CA ILE A 194 11.01 5.76 -5.24
C ILE A 194 12.51 5.49 -5.14
N PHE A 195 13.01 5.50 -3.90
CA PHE A 195 14.38 5.15 -3.54
C PHE A 195 14.39 3.76 -2.91
N VAL A 196 15.29 2.89 -3.38
CA VAL A 196 15.34 1.47 -3.00
C VAL A 196 16.80 1.10 -2.67
N PRO A 197 17.14 0.59 -1.48
CA PRO A 197 16.24 0.29 -0.35
C PRO A 197 15.61 1.53 0.31
N GLY A 198 16.14 2.72 0.01
CA GLY A 198 15.81 3.91 0.78
C GLY A 198 16.37 3.81 2.20
N GLU A 199 15.94 4.71 3.08
CA GLU A 199 16.42 4.80 4.46
C GLU A 199 15.39 5.54 5.33
N PRO A 200 15.09 5.06 6.55
CA PRO A 200 14.35 5.83 7.54
C PRO A 200 15.23 6.95 8.10
N ALA A 201 14.64 7.98 8.70
CA ALA A 201 15.43 9.07 9.28
C ALA A 201 16.19 8.59 10.53
N LYS A 202 17.47 8.98 10.68
CA LYS A 202 18.26 8.59 11.85
C LYS A 202 17.79 9.35 13.08
N TRP A 203 17.58 8.67 14.20
CA TRP A 203 17.32 9.31 15.49
C TRP A 203 18.49 10.22 15.90
N SER A 204 18.18 11.49 16.19
CA SER A 204 19.14 12.58 16.35
C SER A 204 18.62 13.61 17.37
N PRO A 205 18.67 13.30 18.68
CA PRO A 205 17.97 14.05 19.71
C PRO A 205 18.50 15.47 19.88
N ARG A 206 17.60 16.42 20.17
CA ARG A 206 17.97 17.77 20.61
C ARG A 206 18.31 17.80 22.10
N PRO A 207 19.20 18.72 22.54
CA PRO A 207 19.32 19.07 23.96
C PRO A 207 17.96 19.48 24.54
N LEU A 208 17.69 19.06 25.78
CA LEU A 208 16.42 19.35 26.48
C LEU A 208 16.65 20.40 27.59
N PRO A 209 15.63 21.22 27.93
CA PRO A 209 14.30 21.27 27.33
C PRO A 209 14.29 21.85 25.91
N TYR A 210 13.36 21.40 25.08
CA TYR A 210 13.20 21.86 23.70
C TYR A 210 11.72 22.13 23.39
N SER A 211 11.39 23.33 22.91
CA SER A 211 10.03 23.67 22.50
C SER A 211 9.82 23.36 21.02
N LEU A 212 8.78 22.58 20.74
CA LEU A 212 8.31 22.29 19.39
C LEU A 212 7.33 23.37 18.92
N GLU A 213 7.38 23.69 17.64
CA GLU A 213 6.30 24.40 16.95
C GLU A 213 5.11 23.46 16.75
N ARG A 214 3.89 24.00 16.77
CA ARG A 214 2.66 23.24 16.50
C ARG A 214 2.67 22.73 15.05
N ASP A 215 2.16 21.52 14.84
CA ASP A 215 2.05 20.94 13.50
C ASP A 215 1.15 21.83 12.63
N SER A 216 1.53 22.04 11.36
CA SER A 216 0.86 23.00 10.47
C SER A 216 1.06 22.65 9.00
N GLY A 217 0.31 23.31 8.13
CA GLY A 217 0.29 23.00 6.69
C GLY A 217 -0.46 21.71 6.38
N TYR A 218 -0.10 21.05 5.27
CA TYR A 218 -0.70 19.78 4.84
C TYR A 218 0.37 18.71 4.63
N SER A 219 0.07 17.49 5.07
CA SER A 219 0.88 16.29 4.85
C SER A 219 0.05 15.18 4.22
N PHE A 220 0.69 14.19 3.61
CA PHE A 220 -0.01 13.02 3.08
C PHE A 220 -0.27 12.01 4.20
N ALA A 221 -1.47 11.45 4.24
CA ALA A 221 -1.85 10.40 5.17
C ALA A 221 -1.19 9.04 4.86
N ASP A 222 -0.85 8.83 3.58
CA ASP A 222 -0.02 7.73 3.05
C ASP A 222 0.39 8.11 1.61
N TYR A 223 1.70 8.21 1.33
CA TYR A 223 2.19 8.60 0.00
C TYR A 223 1.83 7.61 -1.10
N ASN A 224 1.72 6.33 -0.78
CA ASN A 224 1.40 5.27 -1.73
C ASN A 224 -0.02 5.43 -2.29
N TYR A 225 -0.98 5.70 -1.41
CA TYR A 225 -2.37 5.96 -1.83
C TYR A 225 -2.53 7.34 -2.46
N ALA A 226 -1.83 8.36 -1.97
CA ALA A 226 -1.89 9.71 -2.55
C ALA A 226 -1.40 9.73 -4.02
N ARG A 227 -0.26 9.08 -4.29
CA ARG A 227 0.36 9.04 -5.64
C ARG A 227 -0.20 7.94 -6.53
N ARG A 228 -0.71 6.85 -5.96
CA ARG A 228 -1.24 5.68 -6.68
C ARG A 228 -2.62 5.23 -6.14
N PRO A 229 -3.67 6.08 -6.13
CA PRO A 229 -4.97 5.76 -5.50
C PRO A 229 -5.78 4.65 -6.19
N ARG A 230 -5.34 4.20 -7.38
CA ARG A 230 -5.89 3.06 -8.13
C ARG A 230 -4.98 1.81 -8.03
N ASP A 231 -3.79 1.92 -7.42
CA ASP A 231 -2.76 0.86 -7.39
C ASP A 231 -1.68 1.12 -6.29
N PRO A 232 -2.05 1.13 -5.00
CA PRO A 232 -1.16 1.59 -3.92
C PRO A 232 -0.01 0.63 -3.62
N TYR A 233 -0.06 -0.63 -4.07
CA TYR A 233 1.02 -1.60 -3.89
C TYR A 233 2.06 -1.59 -5.03
N SER A 234 1.80 -0.92 -6.16
CA SER A 234 2.81 -0.76 -7.24
C SER A 234 4.22 -0.32 -6.79
N PRO A 235 4.43 0.65 -5.87
CA PRO A 235 5.79 0.99 -5.39
C PRO A 235 6.46 -0.17 -4.63
N MET A 236 5.69 -0.91 -3.82
CA MET A 236 6.18 -2.09 -3.11
C MET A 236 6.61 -3.19 -4.08
N PHE A 237 5.81 -3.48 -5.11
CA PHE A 237 6.19 -4.45 -6.14
C PHE A 237 7.37 -3.99 -7.01
N ALA A 238 7.57 -2.67 -7.19
CA ALA A 238 8.73 -2.11 -7.88
C ALA A 238 10.01 -2.27 -7.04
N ALA A 239 9.98 -1.94 -5.74
CA ALA A 239 11.09 -2.16 -4.82
C ALA A 239 11.44 -3.64 -4.68
N LEU A 240 10.43 -4.49 -4.48
CA LEU A 240 10.58 -5.94 -4.36
C LEU A 240 11.27 -6.56 -5.58
N ARG A 241 10.98 -6.10 -6.79
CA ARG A 241 11.60 -6.65 -8.01
C ARG A 241 13.06 -6.22 -8.20
N VAL A 242 13.54 -5.22 -7.47
CA VAL A 242 14.97 -4.87 -7.37
C VAL A 242 15.65 -5.64 -6.23
N MET A 243 15.00 -5.74 -5.07
CA MET A 243 15.57 -6.30 -3.84
C MET A 243 15.51 -7.83 -3.75
N ARG A 244 14.47 -8.45 -4.33
CA ARG A 244 14.18 -9.89 -4.29
C ARG A 244 13.72 -10.36 -5.69
N PRO A 245 14.58 -10.27 -6.73
CA PRO A 245 14.21 -10.63 -8.10
C PRO A 245 13.75 -12.10 -8.19
N GLY A 246 12.55 -12.31 -8.73
CA GLY A 246 11.95 -13.64 -8.86
C GLY A 246 11.13 -14.13 -7.65
N TYR A 247 10.97 -13.32 -6.59
CA TYR A 247 10.07 -13.66 -5.49
C TYR A 247 8.60 -13.79 -5.98
N THR A 248 7.86 -14.75 -5.44
CA THR A 248 6.45 -15.00 -5.79
C THR A 248 5.58 -15.11 -4.54
N PHE A 249 4.32 -14.68 -4.63
CA PHE A 249 3.39 -14.67 -3.50
C PHE A 249 2.61 -15.99 -3.33
N ASN A 250 3.07 -17.08 -3.95
CA ASN A 250 2.40 -18.38 -3.93
C ASN A 250 2.16 -18.94 -2.51
N ASP A 251 3.04 -18.60 -1.57
CA ASP A 251 3.01 -18.99 -0.15
C ASP A 251 2.57 -17.82 0.78
N ILE A 252 1.88 -16.80 0.24
CA ILE A 252 1.34 -15.68 1.02
C ILE A 252 -0.18 -15.76 1.10
N ASP A 253 -0.71 -15.80 2.32
CA ASP A 253 -2.14 -15.87 2.59
C ASP A 253 -2.81 -14.48 2.54
N VAL A 254 -2.14 -13.46 3.04
CA VAL A 254 -2.65 -12.08 3.17
C VAL A 254 -1.55 -11.07 2.83
N LEU A 255 -1.90 -10.04 2.06
CA LEU A 255 -1.14 -8.79 1.86
C LEU A 255 -2.02 -7.62 2.34
N ALA A 256 -1.54 -6.87 3.32
CA ALA A 256 -2.28 -5.76 3.91
C ALA A 256 -1.34 -4.66 4.43
N ASP A 257 -1.83 -3.43 4.52
CA ASP A 257 -1.14 -2.37 5.27
C ASP A 257 -1.39 -2.53 6.77
N ARG A 258 -0.42 -2.13 7.61
CA ARG A 258 -0.51 -2.08 9.09
C ARG A 258 -1.86 -1.52 9.54
N ASN A 259 -2.28 -0.41 8.95
CA ASN A 259 -3.53 0.25 9.31
C ASN A 259 -4.79 -0.58 8.98
N ASN A 260 -4.76 -1.43 7.93
CA ASN A 260 -5.89 -2.32 7.65
C ASN A 260 -6.01 -3.39 8.76
N LEU A 261 -4.89 -3.98 9.17
CA LEU A 261 -4.86 -5.00 10.22
C LEU A 261 -5.28 -4.41 11.58
N ARG A 262 -4.85 -3.18 11.91
CA ARG A 262 -5.30 -2.44 13.11
C ARG A 262 -6.82 -2.22 13.14
N VAL A 263 -7.41 -1.69 12.06
CA VAL A 263 -8.86 -1.41 12.00
C VAL A 263 -9.71 -2.70 12.03
N LEU A 264 -9.19 -3.83 11.54
CA LEU A 264 -9.82 -5.14 11.69
C LEU A 264 -9.63 -5.72 13.11
N LEU A 265 -8.51 -5.43 13.78
CA LEU A 265 -8.30 -5.78 15.19
C LEU A 265 -9.22 -4.98 16.12
N GLU A 266 -9.44 -3.68 15.87
CA GLU A 266 -10.44 -2.89 16.62
C GLU A 266 -11.83 -3.54 16.56
N PHE A 267 -12.21 -4.10 15.40
CA PHE A 267 -13.47 -4.84 15.27
C PHE A 267 -13.45 -6.14 16.09
N ALA A 268 -12.40 -6.95 15.98
CA ALA A 268 -12.24 -8.19 16.75
C ALA A 268 -12.20 -7.96 18.28
N GLN A 269 -11.77 -6.77 18.73
CA GLN A 269 -11.77 -6.30 20.12
C GLN A 269 -13.09 -5.64 20.57
N GLY A 270 -14.03 -5.36 19.66
CA GLY A 270 -15.24 -4.58 19.94
C GLY A 270 -15.02 -3.08 20.17
N LYS A 271 -13.81 -2.54 19.94
CA LYS A 271 -13.42 -1.15 20.22
C LYS A 271 -13.69 -0.19 19.05
N THR A 272 -14.67 -0.52 18.20
CA THR A 272 -14.89 0.16 16.92
C THR A 272 -15.21 1.66 17.10
N LYS A 273 -14.37 2.55 16.57
CA LYS A 273 -14.55 4.00 16.78
C LYS A 273 -15.64 4.62 15.89
N GLY A 274 -15.72 4.20 14.62
CA GLY A 274 -16.66 4.73 13.62
C GLY A 274 -16.91 3.78 12.43
N PRO A 275 -17.48 4.26 11.32
CA PRO A 275 -17.66 3.46 10.10
C PRO A 275 -16.32 3.16 9.41
N LEU A 276 -16.29 2.19 8.48
CA LEU A 276 -15.08 1.83 7.72
C LEU A 276 -15.38 1.38 6.29
N ARG A 277 -14.39 1.51 5.40
CA ARG A 277 -14.36 0.84 4.10
C ARG A 277 -12.98 0.26 3.76
N LEU A 278 -12.94 -1.01 3.38
CA LEU A 278 -11.80 -1.67 2.76
C LEU A 278 -12.27 -2.37 1.47
N ASN A 279 -11.49 -2.27 0.39
CA ASN A 279 -11.68 -3.12 -0.78
C ASN A 279 -10.85 -4.40 -0.57
N LEU A 280 -11.45 -5.57 -0.84
CA LEU A 280 -10.83 -6.88 -0.69
C LEU A 280 -10.71 -7.57 -2.05
N TYR A 281 -9.55 -8.15 -2.35
CA TYR A 281 -9.28 -8.87 -3.60
C TYR A 281 -8.65 -10.22 -3.28
N LEU A 282 -9.02 -11.30 -3.99
CA LEU A 282 -8.36 -12.60 -3.89
C LEU A 282 -7.60 -12.90 -5.17
N VAL A 283 -6.31 -12.54 -5.18
CA VAL A 283 -5.42 -12.74 -6.31
C VAL A 283 -4.72 -14.09 -6.14
N HIS A 284 -4.98 -15.02 -7.05
CA HIS A 284 -4.67 -16.45 -6.92
C HIS A 284 -5.23 -17.07 -5.62
N ASN A 285 -4.45 -17.03 -4.53
CA ASN A 285 -4.81 -17.51 -3.19
C ASN A 285 -4.56 -16.46 -2.09
N THR A 286 -3.97 -15.32 -2.43
CA THR A 286 -3.61 -14.24 -1.50
C THR A 286 -4.75 -13.22 -1.38
N LEU A 287 -5.18 -12.95 -0.14
CA LEU A 287 -6.08 -11.82 0.15
C LEU A 287 -5.27 -10.52 0.10
N VAL A 288 -5.56 -9.64 -0.85
CA VAL A 288 -5.02 -8.29 -0.89
C VAL A 288 -6.06 -7.33 -0.34
N ILE A 289 -5.69 -6.60 0.72
CA ILE A 289 -6.55 -5.61 1.37
C ILE A 289 -6.10 -4.21 0.96
N VAL A 290 -7.05 -3.36 0.55
CA VAL A 290 -6.78 -2.00 0.07
C VAL A 290 -7.68 -1.01 0.81
N ARG A 291 -7.10 0.04 1.38
CA ARG A 291 -7.85 1.12 2.03
C ARG A 291 -8.60 1.97 1.00
N LYS A 292 -9.85 2.35 1.27
CA LYS A 292 -10.62 3.23 0.37
C LYS A 292 -11.25 4.39 1.14
N GLU A 293 -10.43 5.42 1.34
CA GLU A 293 -10.81 6.70 1.97
C GLU A 293 -11.06 7.80 0.93
N SER A 294 -11.61 8.92 1.38
CA SER A 294 -11.98 10.08 0.55
C SER A 294 -10.99 11.24 0.55
N ARG A 295 -10.04 11.28 1.51
CA ARG A 295 -8.95 12.27 1.55
C ARG A 295 -7.63 11.56 1.83
N TRP A 296 -6.62 11.87 1.01
CA TRP A 296 -5.24 11.40 1.20
C TRP A 296 -4.37 12.42 1.96
N TRP A 297 -4.97 13.52 2.40
CA TRP A 297 -4.33 14.64 3.08
C TRP A 297 -4.73 14.65 4.55
N LYS A 298 -3.76 14.94 5.42
CA LYS A 298 -3.99 15.48 6.76
C LYS A 298 -3.62 16.97 6.70
N ARG A 299 -4.37 17.83 7.38
CA ARG A 299 -3.80 19.12 7.82
C ARG A 299 -2.94 18.83 9.06
N GLY A 300 -1.94 19.65 9.34
CA GLY A 300 -1.34 19.67 10.67
C GLY A 300 -2.40 20.16 11.65
N ASN A 301 -2.80 19.31 12.60
CA ASN A 301 -3.69 19.74 13.67
C ASN A 301 -2.93 20.76 14.52
N SER A 302 -3.50 21.95 14.70
CA SER A 302 -2.84 23.02 15.45
C SER A 302 -2.56 22.67 16.91
N ASP A 303 -3.17 21.62 17.48
CA ASP A 303 -2.88 21.11 18.84
C ASP A 303 -1.92 19.89 18.89
N SER A 304 -1.46 19.38 17.74
CA SER A 304 -0.43 18.32 17.68
C SER A 304 0.99 18.86 17.48
N TYR A 305 1.98 18.03 17.80
CA TYR A 305 3.41 18.32 17.71
C TYR A 305 4.21 17.12 17.15
N GLY A 306 3.54 16.17 16.50
CA GLY A 306 4.10 14.89 16.06
C GLY A 306 5.03 15.05 14.86
N LEU A 307 4.55 15.74 13.82
CA LEU A 307 5.32 15.96 12.59
C LEU A 307 6.57 16.80 12.89
N ASN A 308 6.43 17.83 13.72
CA ASN A 308 7.57 18.63 14.16
C ASN A 308 8.46 17.88 15.16
N PHE A 309 7.96 16.97 16.00
CA PHE A 309 8.81 16.10 16.82
C PHE A 309 9.71 15.22 15.95
N GLU A 310 9.13 14.47 15.01
CA GLU A 310 9.85 13.61 14.06
C GLU A 310 10.91 14.41 13.28
N LYS A 311 10.50 15.52 12.65
CA LYS A 311 11.36 16.44 11.89
C LYS A 311 12.49 17.07 12.72
N HIS A 312 12.27 17.39 14.00
CA HIS A 312 13.27 18.06 14.82
C HIS A 312 14.20 17.07 15.56
N PHE A 313 13.73 15.87 15.90
CA PHE A 313 14.49 14.87 16.66
C PHE A 313 15.04 13.72 15.81
N THR A 314 14.86 13.76 14.48
CA THR A 314 15.57 12.90 13.53
C THR A 314 16.47 13.71 12.59
N ARG A 315 17.26 13.02 11.77
CA ARG A 315 18.07 13.59 10.70
C ARG A 315 18.11 12.62 9.53
N THR A 316 17.58 13.05 8.39
CA THR A 316 17.75 12.37 7.09
C THR A 316 19.21 12.44 6.64
N PRO A 317 19.79 11.38 6.04
CA PRO A 317 21.12 11.42 5.41
C PRO A 317 21.24 12.49 4.31
N GLU A 318 22.46 12.96 4.05
CA GLU A 318 22.72 14.07 3.12
C GLU A 318 22.33 13.73 1.67
N ASP A 319 22.56 12.49 1.24
CA ASP A 319 22.15 11.97 -0.07
C ASP A 319 20.64 11.70 -0.17
N MET A 320 19.95 11.59 0.97
CA MET A 320 18.52 11.24 1.09
C MET A 320 17.62 12.43 1.42
N GLN A 321 18.13 13.67 1.40
CA GLN A 321 17.35 14.89 1.70
C GLN A 321 16.08 15.09 0.84
N ASP A 322 16.02 14.48 -0.35
CA ASP A 322 14.84 14.51 -1.23
C ASP A 322 13.89 13.31 -1.04
N ALA A 323 14.03 12.55 0.05
CA ALA A 323 13.14 11.46 0.44
C ALA A 323 11.99 11.91 1.34
N THR A 324 10.88 11.17 1.32
CA THR A 324 9.78 11.26 2.29
C THR A 324 9.75 10.00 3.18
N SER A 325 8.63 9.73 3.85
CA SER A 325 8.26 8.47 4.51
C SER A 325 8.97 7.21 3.98
N HIS A 326 9.60 6.45 4.89
CA HIS A 326 10.19 5.14 4.60
C HIS A 326 9.16 4.02 4.84
N TYR A 327 8.89 3.24 3.79
CA TYR A 327 7.96 2.11 3.83
C TYR A 327 8.73 0.78 3.82
N ARG A 328 8.27 -0.17 4.64
CA ARG A 328 8.74 -1.57 4.62
C ARG A 328 7.59 -2.52 4.34
N ALA A 329 7.88 -3.58 3.61
CA ALA A 329 7.00 -4.75 3.51
C ALA A 329 7.74 -5.95 4.11
N ILE A 330 7.18 -6.48 5.19
CA ILE A 330 7.71 -7.64 5.93
C ILE A 330 6.71 -8.79 5.87
N ARG A 331 7.23 -10.01 5.94
CA ARG A 331 6.47 -11.25 6.05
C ARG A 331 6.68 -11.85 7.44
N TYR A 332 5.59 -12.26 8.08
CA TYR A 332 5.63 -13.06 9.31
C TYR A 332 4.44 -14.00 9.40
N ARG A 333 4.50 -14.93 10.36
CA ARG A 333 3.41 -15.85 10.67
C ARG A 333 2.42 -15.19 11.63
N MET A 334 1.12 -15.32 11.35
CA MET A 334 0.04 -14.89 12.23
C MET A 334 -0.89 -16.09 12.49
N GLY A 335 -0.49 -16.94 13.43
CA GLY A 335 -1.08 -18.25 13.68
C GLY A 335 -1.03 -19.14 12.42
N PRO A 336 -2.18 -19.49 11.81
CA PRO A 336 -2.23 -20.29 10.59
C PRO A 336 -2.02 -19.51 9.28
N LEU A 337 -1.77 -18.19 9.31
CA LEU A 337 -1.64 -17.34 8.12
C LEU A 337 -0.21 -16.84 7.89
N ASN A 338 0.27 -16.90 6.65
CA ASN A 338 1.44 -16.16 6.16
C ASN A 338 1.01 -14.76 5.73
N VAL A 339 1.39 -13.75 6.52
CA VAL A 339 0.99 -12.35 6.33
C VAL A 339 2.16 -11.54 5.81
N VAL A 340 1.96 -10.81 4.72
CA VAL A 340 2.80 -9.67 4.33
C VAL A 340 2.13 -8.39 4.85
N CYS A 341 2.80 -7.73 5.79
CA CYS A 341 2.40 -6.45 6.34
C CYS A 341 3.27 -5.36 5.72
N ARG A 342 2.64 -4.33 5.14
CA ARG A 342 3.35 -3.09 4.75
C ARG A 342 3.10 -1.99 5.77
N PHE A 343 4.14 -1.26 6.15
CA PHE A 343 4.06 -0.19 7.14
C PHE A 343 5.03 0.95 6.83
N GLU A 344 4.77 2.11 7.42
CA GLU A 344 5.67 3.25 7.49
C GLU A 344 6.51 3.13 8.77
N ALA A 345 7.83 3.33 8.68
CA ALA A 345 8.74 3.29 9.81
C ALA A 345 9.33 4.68 10.07
N ASP A 346 9.01 5.25 11.24
CA ASP A 346 9.25 6.65 11.58
C ASP A 346 10.77 6.98 11.59
N ALA A 347 11.58 6.14 12.24
CA ALA A 347 13.03 6.36 12.39
C ALA A 347 13.83 5.07 12.65
N TYR A 348 15.14 5.20 12.83
CA TYR A 348 16.01 4.14 13.39
C TYR A 348 17.01 4.68 14.43
N ASP A 349 17.46 3.82 15.35
CA ASP A 349 18.44 4.13 16.41
C ASP A 349 19.46 3.00 16.54
N ASP A 350 20.66 3.24 16.00
CA ASP A 350 21.82 2.31 16.06
C ASP A 350 22.55 2.33 17.41
N GLY A 351 22.07 3.11 18.39
CA GLY A 351 22.64 3.17 19.74
C GLY A 351 22.25 2.02 20.68
N ILE A 352 21.43 1.05 20.24
CA ILE A 352 20.85 -0.01 21.10
C ILE A 352 21.07 -1.42 20.53
N MET A 353 20.81 -1.62 19.24
CA MET A 353 20.81 -2.94 18.58
C MET A 353 21.94 -3.03 17.55
N SER A 354 22.50 -4.24 17.38
CA SER A 354 23.61 -4.50 16.44
C SER A 354 23.32 -4.02 15.02
N ASP A 355 24.35 -3.52 14.33
CA ASP A 355 24.32 -3.22 12.89
C ASP A 355 24.29 -4.49 12.02
N GLU A 356 24.46 -5.68 12.63
CA GLU A 356 24.41 -6.96 11.94
C GLU A 356 23.00 -7.24 11.38
N LEU A 357 22.92 -7.28 10.04
CA LEU A 357 21.71 -7.68 9.32
C LEU A 357 21.39 -9.16 9.59
N PRO A 358 20.16 -9.51 10.01
CA PRO A 358 19.65 -10.88 9.97
C PRO A 358 19.80 -11.48 8.56
N ALA A 359 19.93 -12.80 8.45
CA ALA A 359 20.25 -13.48 7.19
C ALA A 359 19.32 -13.08 6.02
N SER A 360 18.02 -12.95 6.27
CA SER A 360 17.00 -12.49 5.30
C SER A 360 17.24 -11.06 4.80
N GLU A 361 17.78 -10.17 5.64
CA GLU A 361 18.10 -8.79 5.29
C GLU A 361 19.49 -8.69 4.64
N ALA A 362 20.43 -9.55 5.03
CA ALA A 362 21.76 -9.66 4.42
C ALA A 362 21.71 -10.24 2.98
N GLU A 363 20.84 -11.22 2.72
CA GLU A 363 20.53 -11.71 1.36
C GLU A 363 19.99 -10.58 0.46
N ILE A 364 19.19 -9.68 1.02
CA ILE A 364 18.66 -8.51 0.31
C ILE A 364 19.74 -7.45 0.07
N ALA A 365 20.54 -7.13 1.09
CA ALA A 365 21.61 -6.13 0.99
C ALA A 365 22.70 -6.55 -0.01
N SER A 366 22.96 -7.86 -0.14
CA SER A 366 23.89 -8.43 -1.13
C SER A 366 23.28 -8.60 -2.53
N GLY A 367 21.96 -8.43 -2.69
CA GLY A 367 21.24 -8.55 -3.96
C GLY A 367 21.48 -7.41 -4.98
N GLY A 368 22.50 -6.59 -4.79
CA GLY A 368 22.81 -5.43 -5.63
C GLY A 368 23.06 -5.81 -7.11
N LEU A 369 22.42 -5.09 -8.03
CA LEU A 369 22.57 -5.33 -9.46
C LEU A 369 23.98 -4.92 -9.94
N ALA A 370 24.76 -5.89 -10.41
CA ALA A 370 26.12 -5.69 -10.94
C ALA A 370 26.21 -4.79 -12.19
N ASN A 371 25.09 -4.32 -12.73
CA ASN A 371 25.01 -3.32 -13.81
C ASN A 371 23.81 -2.40 -13.60
N LEU A 372 23.97 -1.10 -13.85
CA LEU A 372 22.89 -0.11 -13.91
C LEU A 372 21.94 -0.41 -15.10
N PRO A 373 20.67 -0.77 -14.87
CA PRO A 373 19.73 -1.03 -15.95
C PRO A 373 19.18 0.30 -16.52
N ARG A 374 19.15 0.42 -17.86
CA ARG A 374 18.47 1.53 -18.55
C ARG A 374 17.08 1.09 -19.00
N PHE A 375 16.05 1.85 -18.65
CA PHE A 375 14.66 1.63 -19.07
C PHE A 375 14.04 2.90 -19.67
N ASN A 376 12.95 2.71 -20.43
CA ASN A 376 12.16 3.79 -21.03
C ASN A 376 10.72 3.74 -20.49
N TYR A 377 10.07 4.90 -20.33
CA TYR A 377 9.00 5.09 -19.36
C TYR A 377 7.72 5.70 -19.98
N PRO A 378 6.56 5.03 -19.80
CA PRO A 378 5.26 5.66 -19.99
C PRO A 378 4.24 5.47 -18.82
N ALA A 379 4.55 5.52 -17.52
CA ALA A 379 5.81 5.66 -16.78
C ALA A 379 5.64 4.93 -15.41
N PRO A 380 5.90 3.61 -15.34
CA PRO A 380 5.42 2.75 -14.26
C PRO A 380 6.38 2.69 -13.05
N ILE A 381 6.50 3.81 -12.35
CA ILE A 381 7.37 4.05 -11.18
C ILE A 381 8.87 3.97 -11.51
N THR A 382 9.56 5.11 -11.35
CA THR A 382 11.01 5.20 -11.44
C THR A 382 11.64 4.71 -10.14
N VAL A 383 12.58 3.78 -10.23
CA VAL A 383 13.38 3.33 -9.08
C VAL A 383 14.78 3.91 -9.19
N LEU A 384 15.23 4.64 -8.17
CA LEU A 384 16.64 5.00 -7.99
C LEU A 384 17.22 4.17 -6.84
N GLN A 385 18.46 3.71 -6.99
CA GLN A 385 19.16 3.00 -5.93
C GLN A 385 19.88 4.02 -5.04
N LYS A 386 19.34 4.23 -3.84
CA LYS A 386 19.74 5.25 -2.84
C LYS A 386 19.35 4.78 -1.43
N GLY A 387 20.03 5.29 -0.40
CA GLY A 387 19.81 4.93 0.99
C GLY A 387 20.35 3.54 1.36
N HIS A 388 20.48 3.28 2.67
CA HIS A 388 21.13 2.09 3.21
C HIS A 388 20.15 1.08 3.83
N MET A 389 20.52 -0.21 3.76
CA MET A 389 19.80 -1.29 4.44
C MET A 389 20.00 -1.21 5.96
N ILE A 390 19.04 -0.57 6.65
CA ILE A 390 18.98 -0.54 8.11
C ILE A 390 18.35 -1.85 8.66
N PRO A 391 18.93 -2.53 9.66
CA PRO A 391 18.33 -3.70 10.29
C PRO A 391 16.92 -3.43 10.83
N THR A 392 15.97 -4.36 10.64
CA THR A 392 14.62 -4.22 11.24
C THR A 392 14.67 -4.14 12.77
N ALA A 393 15.70 -4.73 13.40
CA ALA A 393 15.97 -4.61 14.83
C ALA A 393 16.24 -3.17 15.32
N GLN A 394 16.74 -2.28 14.45
CA GLN A 394 17.05 -0.87 14.80
C GLN A 394 15.87 0.08 14.56
N LEU A 395 14.73 -0.38 14.05
CA LEU A 395 13.59 0.48 13.73
C LEU A 395 12.89 0.99 14.98
N VAL A 396 12.53 2.28 14.93
CA VAL A 396 11.91 3.04 16.01
C VAL A 396 10.55 3.56 15.59
N GLU A 397 9.54 3.34 16.42
CA GLU A 397 8.29 4.10 16.41
C GLU A 397 8.50 5.36 17.29
N LEU A 398 8.21 6.55 16.75
CA LEU A 398 8.34 7.84 17.43
C LEU A 398 6.96 8.31 17.89
N LYS A 399 6.78 8.62 19.18
CA LYS A 399 5.49 9.12 19.69
C LYS A 399 5.62 10.26 20.68
N THR A 400 4.86 11.32 20.41
CA THR A 400 4.70 12.50 21.27
C THR A 400 3.28 12.48 21.86
N GLN A 401 3.11 12.93 23.10
CA GLN A 401 1.78 13.03 23.73
C GLN A 401 1.75 14.18 24.75
N CYS A 402 0.58 14.79 24.95
CA CYS A 402 0.40 15.82 25.96
C CYS A 402 0.72 15.25 27.35
N HIS A 403 1.64 15.87 28.09
CA HIS A 403 1.88 15.49 29.48
C HIS A 403 0.68 15.91 30.34
N LYS A 404 0.02 14.93 30.96
CA LYS A 404 -1.10 15.11 31.90
C LYS A 404 -0.59 14.77 33.31
N PRO A 405 -0.10 15.74 34.14
CA PRO A 405 0.60 15.42 35.40
C PRO A 405 -0.28 14.70 36.43
N LEU A 406 -1.58 15.01 36.44
CA LEU A 406 -2.57 14.43 37.35
C LEU A 406 -3.02 13.01 36.94
N ASN A 407 -2.80 12.62 35.68
CA ASN A 407 -3.17 11.30 35.15
C ASN A 407 -2.16 10.87 34.05
N PRO A 408 -0.97 10.37 34.43
CA PRO A 408 0.09 10.03 33.49
C PRO A 408 -0.22 8.74 32.73
N THR A 409 -0.85 8.87 31.56
CA THR A 409 -1.11 7.76 30.64
C THR A 409 0.16 7.29 29.91
N LEU A 410 0.23 6.00 29.59
CA LEU A 410 1.24 5.44 28.69
C LEU A 410 0.73 5.47 27.24
N VAL A 411 1.61 5.84 26.29
CA VAL A 411 1.31 5.88 24.85
C VAL A 411 0.70 4.55 24.37
N ALA A 412 -0.50 4.61 23.78
CA ALA A 412 -1.15 3.47 23.13
C ALA A 412 -0.62 3.32 21.69
N CYS A 413 0.28 2.36 21.48
CA CYS A 413 0.94 2.12 20.19
C CYS A 413 1.40 0.67 19.98
N GLN A 414 1.13 -0.23 20.95
CA GLN A 414 1.63 -1.60 20.96
C GLN A 414 1.11 -2.42 19.77
N ASP A 415 -0.06 -2.07 19.23
CA ASP A 415 -0.59 -2.63 17.99
C ASP A 415 0.22 -2.19 16.76
N GLN A 416 0.71 -0.95 16.71
CA GLN A 416 1.59 -0.46 15.65
C GLN A 416 2.94 -1.19 15.70
N LEU A 417 3.53 -1.27 16.89
CA LEU A 417 4.76 -2.03 17.14
C LEU A 417 4.60 -3.51 16.74
N TRP A 418 3.52 -4.16 17.17
CA TRP A 418 3.28 -5.59 16.93
C TRP A 418 3.05 -5.92 15.44
N PHE A 419 2.24 -5.14 14.73
CA PHE A 419 1.99 -5.36 13.30
C PHE A 419 3.15 -4.93 12.40
N GLY A 420 3.90 -3.89 12.79
CA GLY A 420 5.13 -3.46 12.10
C GLY A 420 6.36 -4.30 12.44
N ARG A 421 6.29 -5.14 13.49
CA ARG A 421 7.44 -5.84 14.09
C ARG A 421 8.57 -4.85 14.48
N THR A 422 8.18 -3.66 14.94
CA THR A 422 9.07 -2.58 15.38
C THR A 422 9.42 -2.78 16.87
N PRO A 423 10.68 -3.06 17.24
CA PRO A 423 11.02 -3.40 18.62
C PRO A 423 11.35 -2.19 19.50
N LEU A 424 11.78 -1.07 18.92
CA LEU A 424 12.13 0.14 19.67
C LEU A 424 10.98 1.16 19.64
N LEU A 425 10.74 1.79 20.79
CA LEU A 425 9.80 2.88 20.97
C LEU A 425 10.53 4.06 21.61
N ILE A 426 10.42 5.25 21.03
CA ILE A 426 10.89 6.48 21.67
C ILE A 426 9.70 7.41 21.92
N THR A 427 9.51 7.76 23.19
CA THR A 427 8.42 8.64 23.63
C THR A 427 8.94 9.97 24.18
N ALA A 428 8.27 11.06 23.80
CA ALA A 428 8.60 12.43 24.19
C ALA A 428 7.33 13.19 24.62
N PRO A 429 6.96 13.17 25.91
CA PRO A 429 5.78 13.92 26.36
C PRO A 429 6.06 15.43 26.40
N TYR A 430 5.09 16.24 25.95
CA TYR A 430 5.21 17.70 25.84
C TYR A 430 4.29 18.46 26.80
N SER A 431 4.69 19.67 27.18
CA SER A 431 3.85 20.68 27.83
C SER A 431 2.79 21.22 26.84
N LYS A 432 1.49 21.12 27.15
CA LYS A 432 0.39 21.50 26.24
C LYS A 432 0.49 22.95 25.74
N ASP A 433 0.81 23.85 26.66
CA ASP A 433 0.73 25.29 26.43
C ASP A 433 1.95 25.84 25.69
N THR A 434 3.08 25.11 25.70
CA THR A 434 4.39 25.59 25.24
C THR A 434 5.09 24.68 24.22
N GLY A 435 4.53 23.51 23.90
CA GLY A 435 5.18 22.49 23.05
C GLY A 435 6.48 21.92 23.63
N THR A 436 6.80 22.20 24.89
CA THR A 436 8.11 21.90 25.47
C THR A 436 8.23 20.42 25.85
N VAL A 437 9.12 19.71 25.15
CA VAL A 437 9.63 18.40 25.53
C VAL A 437 10.70 18.60 26.60
N THR A 438 10.50 18.00 27.77
CA THR A 438 11.43 18.08 28.92
C THR A 438 12.14 16.76 29.22
N ARG A 439 11.62 15.65 28.71
CA ARG A 439 12.21 14.30 28.82
C ARG A 439 11.97 13.49 27.57
N ILE A 440 12.86 12.53 27.30
CA ILE A 440 12.68 11.48 26.30
C ILE A 440 12.93 10.14 26.96
N THR A 441 12.06 9.17 26.69
CA THR A 441 12.23 7.77 27.10
C THR A 441 12.42 6.93 25.85
N ARG A 442 13.58 6.27 25.71
CA ARG A 442 13.80 5.19 24.75
C ARG A 442 13.50 3.85 25.43
N GLU A 443 12.84 2.95 24.74
CA GLU A 443 12.38 1.66 25.27
C GLU A 443 12.60 0.56 24.23
N LEU A 444 13.26 -0.53 24.61
CA LEU A 444 13.17 -1.80 23.89
C LEU A 444 11.84 -2.45 24.31
N ALA A 445 10.79 -2.19 23.54
CA ALA A 445 9.40 -2.37 23.96
C ALA A 445 8.93 -3.84 23.99
N MET A 446 9.81 -4.82 23.83
CA MET A 446 9.43 -6.24 23.70
C MET A 446 8.59 -6.77 24.88
N GLU A 447 8.90 -6.37 26.12
CA GLU A 447 8.09 -6.73 27.30
C GLU A 447 6.70 -6.07 27.28
N ARG A 448 6.62 -4.80 26.87
CA ARG A 448 5.39 -4.02 26.71
C ARG A 448 4.51 -4.58 25.60
N ILE A 449 5.12 -5.00 24.49
CA ILE A 449 4.48 -5.63 23.34
C ILE A 449 3.95 -7.01 23.71
N LYS A 450 4.75 -7.85 24.39
CA LYS A 450 4.31 -9.16 24.90
C LYS A 450 3.16 -9.04 25.92
N THR A 451 3.27 -8.11 26.87
CA THR A 451 2.20 -7.82 27.84
C THR A 451 0.90 -7.35 27.16
N TRP A 452 1.00 -6.72 25.99
CA TRP A 452 -0.17 -6.36 25.17
C TRP A 452 -0.68 -7.55 24.35
N GLU A 453 0.21 -8.37 23.77
CA GLU A 453 -0.13 -9.58 23.01
C GLU A 453 -0.93 -10.56 23.87
N GLU A 454 -0.44 -10.89 25.07
CA GLU A 454 -1.12 -11.78 26.03
C GLU A 454 -2.52 -11.27 26.40
N LYS A 455 -2.71 -9.94 26.48
CA LYS A 455 -4.00 -9.29 26.75
C LYS A 455 -4.92 -9.18 25.53
N ASN A 456 -4.43 -9.50 24.33
CA ASN A 456 -5.18 -9.40 23.07
C ASN A 456 -5.21 -10.72 22.27
N GLU A 457 -4.67 -11.82 22.80
CA GLU A 457 -4.51 -13.13 22.15
C GLU A 457 -5.82 -13.63 21.50
N GLU A 458 -6.93 -13.56 22.24
CA GLU A 458 -8.26 -13.94 21.73
C GLU A 458 -8.71 -13.05 20.56
N SER A 459 -8.43 -11.74 20.64
CA SER A 459 -8.77 -10.77 19.58
C SER A 459 -7.88 -10.93 18.34
N LEU A 460 -6.60 -11.25 18.52
CA LEU A 460 -5.67 -11.59 17.43
C LEU A 460 -6.11 -12.89 16.74
N ARG A 461 -6.58 -13.88 17.49
CA ARG A 461 -7.13 -15.14 16.93
C ARG A 461 -8.48 -14.94 16.25
N LYS A 462 -9.32 -14.02 16.72
CA LYS A 462 -10.54 -13.58 16.01
C LYS A 462 -10.21 -12.83 14.71
N LEU A 463 -9.17 -12.00 14.70
CA LEU A 463 -8.67 -11.34 13.47
C LEU A 463 -8.21 -12.39 12.44
N VAL A 464 -7.50 -13.44 12.86
CA VAL A 464 -7.15 -14.55 11.97
C VAL A 464 -8.41 -15.23 11.40
N THR A 465 -9.41 -15.54 12.22
CA THR A 465 -10.69 -16.12 11.73
C THR A 465 -11.34 -15.21 10.70
N LEU A 466 -11.38 -13.90 10.95
CA LEU A 466 -11.96 -12.91 10.03
C LEU A 466 -11.23 -12.87 8.67
N LEU A 467 -9.90 -12.91 8.67
CA LEU A 467 -9.09 -12.96 7.45
C LEU A 467 -9.24 -14.30 6.70
N ARG A 468 -9.38 -15.42 7.41
CA ARG A 468 -9.74 -16.73 6.82
C ARG A 468 -11.12 -16.67 6.17
N GLU A 469 -12.08 -16.02 6.82
CA GLU A 469 -13.46 -15.92 6.34
C GLU A 469 -13.57 -15.05 5.08
N PHE A 470 -12.90 -13.89 5.05
CA PHE A 470 -12.80 -13.07 3.83
C PHE A 470 -12.27 -13.88 2.64
N ARG A 471 -11.21 -14.67 2.84
CA ARG A 471 -10.65 -15.57 1.81
C ARG A 471 -11.65 -16.64 1.37
N ASN A 472 -12.42 -17.21 2.29
CA ASN A 472 -13.40 -18.24 1.98
C ASN A 472 -14.57 -17.68 1.14
N VAL A 473 -15.13 -16.52 1.52
CA VAL A 473 -16.19 -15.86 0.74
C VAL A 473 -15.68 -15.45 -0.64
N LEU A 474 -14.45 -14.91 -0.74
CA LEU A 474 -13.82 -14.57 -2.03
C LEU A 474 -13.52 -15.80 -2.91
N ARG A 475 -13.18 -16.96 -2.33
CA ARG A 475 -12.97 -18.22 -3.08
C ARG A 475 -14.27 -18.71 -3.74
N GLN A 476 -15.41 -18.46 -3.10
CA GLN A 476 -16.75 -18.83 -3.57
C GLN A 476 -17.30 -17.92 -4.68
N GLN A 477 -16.72 -16.72 -4.87
CA GLN A 477 -17.10 -15.85 -5.99
C GLN A 477 -16.59 -16.40 -7.34
N PRO A 478 -17.24 -16.06 -8.47
CA PRO A 478 -16.74 -16.35 -9.82
C PRO A 478 -15.28 -15.93 -9.98
N ARG A 479 -14.49 -16.68 -10.76
CA ARG A 479 -13.03 -16.44 -10.90
C ARG A 479 -12.72 -15.05 -11.45
N GLU A 480 -13.63 -14.55 -12.27
CA GLU A 480 -13.62 -13.27 -12.96
C GLU A 480 -13.92 -12.11 -12.01
N ARG A 481 -14.59 -12.37 -10.87
CA ARG A 481 -15.08 -11.36 -9.92
C ARG A 481 -14.69 -11.70 -8.48
N ARG A 482 -13.39 -11.89 -8.25
CA ARG A 482 -12.78 -12.14 -6.93
C ARG A 482 -12.46 -10.86 -6.18
N SER A 483 -13.42 -9.94 -6.14
CA SER A 483 -13.35 -8.65 -5.49
C SER A 483 -14.64 -8.36 -4.71
N LEU A 484 -14.49 -7.84 -3.49
CA LEU A 484 -15.59 -7.48 -2.59
C LEU A 484 -15.31 -6.14 -1.91
N VAL A 485 -16.37 -5.43 -1.54
CA VAL A 485 -16.27 -4.27 -0.65
C VAL A 485 -16.62 -4.70 0.76
N LEU A 486 -15.72 -4.49 1.70
CA LEU A 486 -15.98 -4.62 3.13
C LEU A 486 -16.37 -3.25 3.68
N VAL A 487 -17.56 -3.14 4.26
CA VAL A 487 -18.03 -1.91 4.92
C VAL A 487 -18.43 -2.18 6.37
N ARG A 488 -18.32 -1.15 7.21
CA ARG A 488 -19.06 -1.02 8.48
C ARG A 488 -19.77 0.33 8.43
N GLU A 489 -21.10 0.31 8.50
CA GLU A 489 -21.91 1.50 8.25
C GLU A 489 -22.16 2.32 9.53
N THR A 490 -22.09 1.70 10.70
CA THR A 490 -22.35 2.32 12.02
C THR A 490 -21.29 1.95 13.06
N LYS A 491 -21.14 2.80 14.10
CA LYS A 491 -20.31 2.48 15.27
C LYS A 491 -20.91 1.27 16.00
N GLY A 492 -20.11 0.24 16.27
CA GLY A 492 -20.57 -1.03 16.86
C GLY A 492 -21.35 -1.94 15.89
N GLY A 493 -21.61 -1.51 14.65
CA GLY A 493 -22.30 -2.32 13.66
C GLY A 493 -21.45 -3.49 13.12
N PRO A 494 -22.10 -4.51 12.51
CA PRO A 494 -21.40 -5.65 11.92
C PRO A 494 -20.55 -5.23 10.71
N LEU A 495 -19.66 -6.14 10.30
CA LEU A 495 -19.00 -6.06 9.01
C LEU A 495 -19.91 -6.62 7.91
N VAL A 496 -20.02 -5.90 6.80
CA VAL A 496 -20.82 -6.32 5.64
C VAL A 496 -19.91 -6.45 4.43
N LEU A 497 -19.86 -7.65 3.86
CA LEU A 497 -19.25 -7.92 2.55
C LEU A 497 -20.30 -7.69 1.47
N ARG A 498 -20.04 -6.77 0.56
CA ARG A 498 -20.85 -6.44 -0.62
C ARG A 498 -20.11 -6.81 -1.90
N THR A 499 -20.84 -7.10 -2.98
CA THR A 499 -20.26 -7.25 -4.32
C THR A 499 -19.56 -5.95 -4.75
N MET A 500 -18.45 -6.05 -5.48
CA MET A 500 -17.82 -4.88 -6.08
C MET A 500 -18.44 -4.62 -7.45
N LEU A 501 -18.98 -3.41 -7.67
CA LEU A 501 -19.58 -3.02 -8.94
C LEU A 501 -18.51 -2.45 -9.87
N GLU A 502 -18.28 -3.10 -11.00
CA GLU A 502 -17.27 -2.72 -12.01
C GLU A 502 -17.73 -1.53 -12.87
N ASN A 503 -17.97 -0.36 -12.26
CA ASN A 503 -18.41 0.87 -12.92
C ASN A 503 -17.46 2.05 -12.62
N ALA A 504 -16.19 1.95 -13.04
CA ALA A 504 -15.23 3.08 -12.97
C ALA A 504 -14.11 3.01 -14.02
N SER A 505 -14.37 2.55 -15.24
CA SER A 505 -13.58 2.96 -16.40
C SER A 505 -13.92 4.43 -16.72
N GLY A 506 -13.25 5.35 -16.03
CA GLY A 506 -13.51 6.79 -16.12
C GLY A 506 -14.48 7.29 -15.04
N VAL A 507 -13.92 7.93 -14.02
CA VAL A 507 -14.14 9.35 -13.74
C VAL A 507 -12.75 9.91 -13.45
N ASP A 508 -12.46 11.12 -13.89
CA ASP A 508 -11.14 11.77 -13.81
C ASP A 508 -10.55 11.76 -12.38
#